data_AF-A0A133UA01-F1
#
_entry.id   AF-A0A133UA01-F1
#
_cell.length_a   1.000
_cell.length_b   1.000
_cell.length_c   1.000
_cell.angle_alpha   90.00
_cell.angle_beta   90.00
_cell.angle_gamma   90.00
#
_symmetry.space_group_name_H-M   'P 1'
#
loop_
_entity.id
_entity.type
_entity.pdbx_description
1 polymer ?
#
loop_
_entity_poly.entity_id
_entity_poly.type
_entity_poly.pdbx_seq_one_letter_code
_entity_poly.pdbx_strand_id
1 'polypeptide(L)'
;MKNKLSSLDIKFCVGELKEILGSWTGKIYEIDGTFLFKFEPPAEKRKDLIIEPGRRIHLTFMKHSTPKKPSSFAMLLRKHLTNSKLTEIKQPDMERIVQLKFERKAEGKILIAELFGSGNLILCDENREVIKP
;
A
#
# COMPACT_ATOMS: atom_id res chain seq x y z
N MET A 1 -11.91 -6.83 -20.99
CA MET A 1 -11.26 -5.80 -20.14
C MET A 1 -9.88 -6.30 -19.75
N LYS A 2 -8.82 -5.49 -19.90
CA LYS A 2 -7.50 -5.83 -19.35
C LYS A 2 -7.61 -5.84 -17.82
N ASN A 3 -7.71 -7.04 -17.23
CA ASN A 3 -7.95 -7.21 -15.79
C ASN A 3 -6.70 -7.03 -14.92
N LYS A 4 -5.53 -6.71 -15.51
CA LYS A 4 -4.24 -6.57 -14.82
C LYS A 4 -3.47 -5.40 -15.40
N LEU A 5 -2.84 -4.61 -14.54
CA LEU A 5 -1.94 -3.53 -14.96
C LEU A 5 -0.69 -4.11 -15.63
N SER A 6 -0.31 -3.58 -16.78
CA SER A 6 1.01 -3.82 -17.36
C SER A 6 2.09 -3.07 -16.57
N SER A 7 3.36 -3.41 -16.79
CA SER A 7 4.46 -2.67 -16.20
C SER A 7 4.42 -1.16 -16.56
N LEU A 8 4.06 -0.84 -17.80
CA LEU A 8 3.92 0.55 -18.24
C LEU A 8 2.76 1.26 -17.53
N ASP A 9 1.62 0.59 -17.35
CA ASP A 9 0.50 1.15 -16.60
C ASP A 9 0.90 1.44 -15.14
N ILE A 10 1.64 0.52 -14.50
CA ILE A 10 2.16 0.68 -13.14
C ILE A 10 3.08 1.90 -13.05
N LYS A 11 3.93 2.14 -14.05
CA LYS A 11 4.81 3.33 -14.08
C LYS A 11 4.01 4.63 -13.97
N PHE A 12 2.92 4.74 -14.74
CA PHE A 12 2.04 5.90 -14.68
C PHE A 12 1.28 5.97 -13.35
N CYS A 13 0.72 4.85 -12.89
CA CYS A 13 0.06 4.78 -11.58
C CYS A 13 0.99 5.23 -10.46
N VAL A 14 2.24 4.76 -10.42
CA VAL A 14 3.24 5.17 -9.41
C VAL A 14 3.48 6.68 -9.45
N GLY A 15 3.46 7.31 -10.62
CA GLY A 15 3.49 8.76 -10.77
C GLY A 15 2.35 9.46 -10.02
N GLU A 16 1.12 8.97 -10.19
CA GLU A 16 -0.08 9.46 -9.49
C GLU A 16 -0.03 9.18 -7.98
N LEU A 17 0.45 8.00 -7.57
CA LEU A 17 0.58 7.64 -6.16
C LEU A 17 1.51 8.59 -5.39
N LYS A 18 2.42 9.31 -6.07
CA LYS A 18 3.29 10.28 -5.39
C LYS A 18 2.53 11.41 -4.70
N GLU A 19 1.26 11.64 -5.04
CA GLU A 19 0.42 12.62 -4.36
C GLU A 19 0.19 12.34 -2.87
N ILE A 20 0.37 11.09 -2.42
CA ILE A 20 0.28 10.73 -1.00
C ILE A 20 1.65 10.63 -0.30
N LEU A 21 2.76 10.90 -1.00
CA LEU A 21 4.08 10.96 -0.37
C LEU A 21 4.11 12.00 0.75
N GLY A 22 4.77 11.65 1.84
CA GLY A 22 4.85 12.47 3.04
C GLY A 22 3.65 12.38 3.97
N SER A 23 2.58 11.68 3.57
CA SER A 23 1.40 11.48 4.42
C SER A 23 1.68 10.48 5.54
N TRP A 24 1.01 10.66 6.68
CA TRP A 24 1.10 9.71 7.80
C TRP A 24 0.05 8.62 7.63
N THR A 25 0.44 7.38 7.87
CA THR A 25 -0.47 6.25 7.77
C THR A 25 -1.37 6.19 9.00
N GLY A 26 -2.67 6.26 8.78
CA GLY A 26 -3.69 6.09 9.81
C GLY A 26 -4.13 4.63 9.91
N LYS A 27 -5.30 4.35 9.32
CA LYS A 27 -5.98 3.04 9.42
C LYS A 27 -5.77 2.21 8.16
N ILE A 28 -5.58 0.91 8.35
CA ILE A 28 -5.40 -0.07 7.26
C ILE A 28 -6.49 -1.13 7.37
N TYR A 29 -7.18 -1.45 6.30
CA TYR A 29 -8.23 -2.47 6.28
C TYR A 29 -7.95 -3.49 5.17
N GLU A 30 -8.42 -4.70 5.36
CA GLU A 30 -8.51 -5.70 4.30
C GLU A 30 -10.00 -6.00 4.05
N ILE A 31 -10.40 -6.02 2.79
CA ILE A 31 -11.77 -6.26 2.31
C ILE A 31 -11.64 -7.28 1.16
N ASP A 32 -11.96 -8.54 1.43
CA ASP A 32 -11.90 -9.63 0.44
C ASP A 32 -10.55 -9.67 -0.33
N GLY A 33 -9.44 -9.62 0.41
CA GLY A 33 -8.07 -9.61 -0.16
C GLY A 33 -7.61 -8.27 -0.74
N THR A 34 -8.46 -7.25 -0.75
CA THR A 34 -8.10 -5.87 -1.14
C THR A 34 -7.75 -5.04 0.09
N PHE A 35 -6.63 -4.34 0.05
CA PHE A 35 -6.15 -3.52 1.15
C PHE A 35 -6.46 -2.05 0.93
N LEU A 36 -7.06 -1.41 1.94
CA LEU A 36 -7.40 0.01 1.97
C LEU A 36 -6.54 0.71 3.03
N PHE A 37 -5.66 1.59 2.58
CA PHE A 37 -4.82 2.44 3.40
C PHE A 37 -5.44 3.83 3.48
N LYS A 38 -5.65 4.30 4.71
CA LYS A 38 -6.16 5.64 5.02
C LYS A 38 -5.02 6.46 5.63
N PHE A 39 -4.78 7.65 5.11
CA PHE A 39 -3.74 8.55 5.59
C PHE A 39 -4.29 9.70 6.45
N GLU A 40 -3.43 10.32 7.25
CA GLU A 40 -3.70 11.39 8.21
C GLU A 40 -2.69 12.56 8.06
N PRO A 41 -3.05 13.81 8.42
CA PRO A 41 -4.44 14.26 8.56
C PRO A 41 -5.16 14.16 7.21
N PRO A 42 -6.49 14.10 7.17
CA PRO A 42 -7.20 14.10 5.90
C PRO A 42 -6.87 15.41 5.18
N ALA A 43 -6.21 15.34 4.03
CA ALA A 43 -6.15 16.48 3.12
C ALA A 43 -7.60 16.93 2.80
N GLU A 44 -7.80 18.20 2.46
CA GLU A 44 -9.10 18.74 2.02
C GLU A 44 -9.78 17.84 0.96
N LYS A 45 -8.97 17.15 0.15
CA LYS A 45 -9.39 16.09 -0.77
C LYS A 45 -8.73 14.77 -0.39
N ARG A 46 -9.29 14.09 0.62
CA ARG A 46 -8.86 12.77 1.11
C ARG A 46 -8.67 11.77 -0.05
N LYS A 47 -7.42 11.33 -0.26
CA LYS A 47 -7.06 10.22 -1.16
C LYS A 47 -6.67 9.01 -0.33
N ASP A 48 -7.54 8.01 -0.28
CA ASP A 48 -7.19 6.71 0.28
C ASP A 48 -6.48 5.87 -0.80
N LEU A 49 -5.60 4.94 -0.40
CA LEU A 49 -4.89 4.05 -1.30
C LEU A 49 -5.52 2.65 -1.28
N ILE A 50 -5.83 2.12 -2.45
CA ILE A 50 -6.28 0.73 -2.66
C ILE A 50 -5.13 -0.08 -3.25
N ILE A 51 -4.88 -1.25 -2.67
CA ILE A 51 -3.97 -2.27 -3.19
C ILE A 51 -4.76 -3.58 -3.31
N GLU A 52 -4.96 -4.05 -4.53
CA GLU A 52 -5.53 -5.36 -4.83
C GLU A 52 -4.42 -6.20 -5.48
N PRO A 53 -3.74 -7.07 -4.69
CA PRO A 53 -2.64 -7.88 -5.19
C PRO A 53 -3.01 -8.64 -6.46
N GLY A 54 -2.04 -8.74 -7.38
CA GLY A 54 -2.22 -9.45 -8.65
C GLY A 54 -3.04 -8.70 -9.69
N ARG A 55 -3.65 -7.55 -9.33
CA ARG A 55 -4.52 -6.77 -10.21
C ARG A 55 -4.16 -5.30 -10.32
N ARG A 56 -4.25 -4.53 -9.23
CA ARG A 56 -4.20 -3.05 -9.30
C ARG A 56 -3.75 -2.36 -8.02
N ILE A 57 -3.26 -1.14 -8.18
CA ILE A 57 -2.99 -0.18 -7.11
C ILE A 57 -3.40 1.21 -7.59
N HIS A 58 -4.15 1.96 -6.79
CA HIS A 58 -4.63 3.30 -7.18
C HIS A 58 -5.13 4.10 -5.98
N LEU A 59 -5.22 5.43 -6.15
CA LEU A 59 -5.87 6.32 -5.20
C LEU A 59 -7.39 6.34 -5.43
N THR A 60 -8.14 6.53 -4.36
CA THR A 60 -9.61 6.60 -4.40
C THR A 60 -10.13 7.68 -3.47
N PHE A 61 -11.23 8.30 -3.89
CA PHE A 61 -12.07 9.19 -3.07
C PHE A 61 -13.34 8.49 -2.58
N MET A 62 -13.58 7.26 -3.04
CA MET A 62 -14.80 6.52 -2.73
C MET A 62 -14.77 6.02 -1.29
N LYS A 63 -15.94 6.05 -0.64
CA LYS A 63 -16.12 5.42 0.66
C LYS A 63 -16.29 3.93 0.47
N HIS A 64 -15.47 3.15 1.17
CA HIS A 64 -15.58 1.69 1.23
C HIS A 64 -16.18 1.25 2.56
N SER A 65 -17.07 0.26 2.53
CA SER A 65 -17.50 -0.42 3.75
C SER A 65 -16.31 -1.18 4.33
N THR A 66 -15.98 -0.91 5.60
CA THR A 66 -14.85 -1.53 6.27
C THR A 66 -15.33 -2.59 7.26
N PRO A 67 -14.69 -3.76 7.34
CA PRO A 67 -15.08 -4.80 8.28
C PRO A 67 -14.93 -4.31 9.73
N LYS A 68 -15.81 -4.79 10.61
CA LYS A 68 -15.74 -4.48 12.05
C LYS A 68 -14.50 -5.10 12.71
N LYS A 69 -14.14 -6.32 12.31
CA LYS A 69 -12.95 -7.02 12.79
C LYS A 69 -11.89 -7.04 11.69
N PRO A 70 -10.67 -6.49 11.92
CA PRO A 70 -9.58 -6.60 10.95
C PRO A 70 -9.08 -8.04 10.86
N SER A 71 -8.56 -8.42 9.69
CA SER A 71 -7.81 -9.68 9.51
C SER A 71 -6.50 -9.66 10.31
N SER A 72 -5.91 -10.84 10.52
CA SER A 72 -4.60 -10.96 11.16
C SER A 72 -3.51 -10.18 10.42
N PHE A 73 -3.51 -10.25 9.08
CA PHE A 73 -2.54 -9.52 8.27
C PHE A 73 -2.78 -8.00 8.29
N ALA A 74 -4.04 -7.53 8.24
CA ALA A 74 -4.35 -6.11 8.43
C ALA A 74 -3.91 -5.62 9.83
N MET A 75 -4.01 -6.47 10.86
CA MET A 75 -3.48 -6.15 12.20
C MET A 75 -1.96 -6.09 12.23
N LEU A 76 -1.27 -6.98 11.54
CA LEU A 76 0.19 -6.93 11.37
C LEU A 76 0.60 -5.60 10.72
N LEU A 77 -0.03 -5.23 9.60
CA LEU A 77 0.23 -3.97 8.93
C LEU A 77 -0.02 -2.78 9.86
N ARG A 78 -1.13 -2.75 10.63
CA ARG A 78 -1.41 -1.69 11.60
C ARG A 78 -0.33 -1.58 12.69
N LYS A 79 0.13 -2.71 13.24
CA LYS A 79 1.18 -2.74 14.27
C LYS A 79 2.47 -2.04 13.81
N HIS A 80 2.84 -2.25 12.55
CA HIS A 80 4.10 -1.76 12.00
C HIS A 80 3.99 -0.41 11.29
N LEU A 81 2.86 -0.13 10.62
CA LEU A 81 2.73 1.01 9.72
C LEU A 81 1.85 2.14 10.28
N THR A 82 0.97 1.92 11.25
CA THR A 82 0.20 3.05 11.82
C THR A 82 1.16 4.06 12.47
N ASN A 83 0.91 5.35 12.19
CA ASN A 83 1.75 6.50 12.53
C ASN A 83 3.15 6.47 11.90
N SER A 84 3.33 5.76 10.79
CA SER A 84 4.53 5.87 9.94
C SER A 84 4.28 6.84 8.78
N LYS A 85 5.31 7.56 8.37
CA LYS A 85 5.28 8.46 7.22
C LYS A 85 5.64 7.69 5.96
N LEU A 86 4.85 7.82 4.90
CA LEU A 86 5.16 7.25 3.58
C LEU A 86 6.24 8.10 2.91
N THR A 87 7.47 7.60 2.78
CA THR A 87 8.63 8.38 2.32
C THR A 87 9.08 8.07 0.91
N GLU A 88 8.75 6.89 0.38
CA GLU A 88 9.10 6.50 -0.99
C GLU A 88 8.01 5.62 -1.60
N ILE A 89 7.74 5.83 -2.90
CA ILE A 89 6.93 4.93 -3.72
C ILE A 89 7.69 4.72 -5.02
N LYS A 90 7.97 3.48 -5.39
CA LYS A 90 8.69 3.16 -6.63
C LYS A 90 8.27 1.85 -7.27
N GLN A 91 8.54 1.75 -8.56
CA GLN A 91 8.51 0.52 -9.33
C GLN A 91 9.97 0.11 -9.60
N PRO A 92 10.47 -1.00 -9.03
CA PRO A 92 11.81 -1.49 -9.32
C PRO A 92 11.86 -2.07 -10.74
N ASP A 93 12.92 -1.77 -11.49
CA ASP A 93 13.32 -2.44 -12.74
C ASP A 93 12.23 -2.60 -13.81
N MET A 94 11.24 -1.71 -13.85
CA MET A 94 10.04 -1.85 -14.71
C MET A 94 9.33 -3.21 -14.51
N GLU A 95 9.38 -3.76 -13.31
CA GLU A 95 8.65 -4.97 -12.94
C GLU A 95 7.20 -4.64 -12.57
N ARG A 96 6.33 -5.66 -12.52
CA ARG A 96 4.94 -5.49 -12.04
C ARG A 96 4.84 -5.50 -10.52
N ILE A 97 5.70 -4.70 -9.88
CA ILE A 97 5.85 -4.59 -8.43
C ILE A 97 5.82 -3.12 -8.04
N VAL A 98 5.18 -2.78 -6.92
CA VAL A 98 5.28 -1.45 -6.30
C VAL A 98 5.83 -1.60 -4.89
N GLN A 99 6.87 -0.84 -4.58
CA GLN A 99 7.45 -0.73 -3.24
C GLN A 99 7.04 0.59 -2.62
N LEU A 100 6.49 0.52 -1.40
CA LEU A 100 6.19 1.68 -0.56
C LEU A 100 7.08 1.62 0.68
N LYS A 101 7.86 2.68 0.94
CA LYS A 101 8.68 2.78 2.16
C LYS A 101 7.98 3.65 3.19
N PHE A 102 7.98 3.16 4.41
CA PHE A 102 7.39 3.81 5.56
C PHE A 102 8.46 4.01 6.64
N GLU A 103 8.48 5.20 7.23
CA GLU A 103 9.42 5.55 8.30
C GLU A 103 8.65 5.91 9.56
N ARG A 104 9.04 5.29 10.69
CA ARG A 104 8.54 5.64 12.01
C ARG A 104 9.71 5.68 12.98
N LYS A 105 10.03 6.88 13.49
CA LYS A 105 11.25 7.12 14.27
C LYS A 105 12.49 6.75 13.43
N ALA A 106 13.42 5.97 13.96
CA ALA A 106 14.62 5.50 13.27
C ALA A 106 14.44 4.12 12.61
N GLU A 107 13.22 3.61 12.47
CA GLU A 107 12.96 2.31 11.84
C GLU A 107 12.26 2.47 10.48
N GLY A 108 12.82 1.83 9.45
CA GLY A 108 12.21 1.68 8.15
C GLY A 108 11.36 0.40 8.03
N LYS A 109 10.29 0.46 7.25
CA LYS A 109 9.50 -0.69 6.80
C LYS A 109 9.22 -0.56 5.30
N ILE A 110 9.23 -1.69 4.60
CA ILE A 110 9.01 -1.74 3.15
C ILE A 110 7.78 -2.61 2.89
N LEU A 111 6.77 -2.06 2.24
CA LEU A 111 5.62 -2.80 1.76
C LEU A 111 5.77 -3.06 0.26
N ILE A 112 5.74 -4.32 -0.14
CA ILE A 112 5.91 -4.78 -1.51
C ILE A 112 4.57 -5.32 -2.01
N ALA A 113 4.02 -4.69 -3.04
CA ALA A 113 2.81 -5.14 -3.72
C ALA A 113 3.16 -5.78 -5.06
N GLU A 114 2.89 -7.07 -5.21
CA GLU A 114 3.04 -7.81 -6.46
C GLU A 114 1.73 -7.75 -7.25
N LEU A 115 1.78 -7.21 -8.48
CA LEU A 115 0.62 -6.94 -9.33
C LEU A 115 0.55 -7.87 -10.55
N PHE A 116 1.07 -9.09 -10.40
CA PHE A 116 1.06 -10.15 -11.40
C PHE A 116 0.59 -11.49 -10.80
N GLY A 117 0.29 -12.49 -11.63
CA GLY A 117 -0.15 -13.80 -11.13
C GLY A 117 -1.40 -13.72 -10.25
N SER A 118 -1.38 -14.42 -9.11
CA SER A 118 -2.30 -14.22 -7.97
C SER A 118 -1.93 -13.01 -7.11
N GLY A 119 -0.67 -12.57 -7.18
CA GLY A 119 -0.12 -11.46 -6.43
C GLY A 119 0.07 -11.74 -4.95
N ASN A 120 0.73 -10.80 -4.29
CA ASN A 120 0.98 -10.81 -2.86
C ASN A 120 1.15 -9.39 -2.33
N LEU A 121 0.94 -9.23 -1.02
CA LEU A 121 1.30 -8.03 -0.28
C LEU A 121 2.24 -8.43 0.85
N ILE A 122 3.47 -7.97 0.82
CA ILE A 122 4.56 -8.45 1.69
C ILE A 122 5.09 -7.26 2.49
N LEU A 123 5.15 -7.39 3.80
CA LEU A 123 5.78 -6.42 4.69
C LEU A 123 7.18 -6.90 5.05
N CYS A 124 8.16 -6.04 4.86
CA CYS A 124 9.56 -6.27 5.24
C CYS A 124 10.05 -5.19 6.21
N ASP A 125 11.11 -5.52 6.93
CA ASP A 125 11.93 -4.53 7.63
C ASP A 125 12.87 -3.77 6.68
N GLU A 126 13.76 -2.96 7.24
CA GLU A 126 14.75 -2.17 6.49
C GLU A 126 15.83 -3.02 5.80
N ASN A 127 16.11 -4.22 6.32
CA ASN A 127 17.05 -5.19 5.76
C ASN A 127 16.40 -6.08 4.69
N ARG A 128 15.12 -5.82 4.35
CA ARG A 128 14.28 -6.62 3.43
C ARG A 128 13.97 -8.02 3.96
N GLU A 129 14.06 -8.24 5.26
CA GLU A 129 13.58 -9.48 5.88
C GLU A 129 12.05 -9.43 6.03
N VAL A 130 11.38 -10.52 5.67
CA VAL A 130 9.91 -10.60 5.71
C VAL A 130 9.43 -10.64 7.15
N ILE A 131 8.56 -9.69 7.50
CA ILE A 131 7.88 -9.65 8.79
C ILE A 131 6.69 -10.61 8.74
N LYS A 132 6.74 -11.65 9.56
CA LYS A 132 5.69 -12.66 9.69
C LYS A 132 4.73 -12.30 10.84
N PRO A 133 3.46 -12.78 10.79
CA PRO A 133 2.52 -12.66 11.90
C PRO A 133 3.06 -13.18 13.23
#